data_AF-A0A419DJW8-F1
#
_entry.id   AF-A0A419DJW8-F1
#
_cell.length_a   1.000
_cell.length_b   1.000
_cell.length_c   1.000
_cell.angle_alpha   90.00
_cell.angle_beta   90.00
_cell.angle_gamma   90.00
#
_symmetry.space_group_name_H-M   'P 1'
#
loop_
_entity.id
_entity.type
_entity.pdbx_description
1 polymer ?
#
loop_
_entity_poly.entity_id
_entity_poly.type
_entity_poly.pdbx_seq_one_letter_code
_entity_poly.pdbx_strand_id
1 'polypeptide(L)'
;MAKGILGTKLGMTQVFNESGEVVPVTVVSVEGNVVLQLKTMEVDGYEAVQLGFGDIKEGRQNKPQKGHAAKASATPKRFIKEIRTSVTDFEIGQEIKADTFAAGEMVDVTGTSKGKGFAGAIKRHNQSRGPMAHGSRYHRRPGSMGPVAPNRVFKGKLLPGRMGGEQVTVQNLEIVKVDVERGLLLVKGAIPGARKSQVVVKTAVKGN
;
A
#
# COMPACT_ATOMS: atom_id res chain seq x y z
N MET A 1 13.30 3.93 14.79
CA MET A 1 12.23 2.92 15.01
C MET A 1 11.23 3.03 13.88
N ALA A 2 10.66 1.92 13.43
CA ALA A 2 9.76 1.91 12.28
C ALA A 2 8.35 2.33 12.71
N LYS A 3 7.99 3.59 12.46
CA LYS A 3 6.61 4.05 12.67
C LYS A 3 5.76 3.61 11.49
N GLY A 4 4.46 3.41 11.72
CA GLY A 4 3.53 3.20 10.63
C GLY A 4 2.10 3.49 11.01
N ILE A 5 1.30 3.82 10.01
CA ILE A 5 -0.11 4.17 10.16
C ILE A 5 -0.90 3.61 8.96
N LEU A 6 -2.17 3.27 9.20
CA LEU A 6 -3.07 2.87 8.13
C LEU A 6 -3.86 4.07 7.65
N GLY A 7 -4.23 4.06 6.38
CA GLY A 7 -5.02 5.15 5.84
C GLY A 7 -5.75 4.81 4.56
N THR A 8 -6.56 5.75 4.11
CA THR A 8 -7.30 5.69 2.86
C THR A 8 -6.81 6.76 1.90
N LYS A 9 -6.46 6.34 0.68
CA LYS A 9 -6.11 7.27 -0.41
C LYS A 9 -7.36 8.04 -0.85
N LEU A 10 -7.45 9.34 -0.57
CA LEU A 10 -8.59 10.17 -0.92
C LEU A 10 -8.56 10.66 -2.36
N GLY A 11 -7.36 10.98 -2.86
CA GLY A 11 -7.18 11.59 -4.19
C GLY A 11 -5.79 12.18 -4.37
N MET A 12 -5.60 12.86 -5.49
CA MET A 12 -4.39 13.64 -5.78
C MET A 12 -4.77 15.10 -5.96
N THR A 13 -3.90 15.98 -5.52
CA THR A 13 -3.98 17.43 -5.72
C THR A 13 -2.57 17.96 -5.95
N GLN A 14 -2.44 19.26 -6.12
CA GLN A 14 -1.16 19.95 -6.17
C GLN A 14 -1.11 21.02 -5.08
N VAL A 15 0.09 21.26 -4.56
CA VAL A 15 0.38 22.35 -3.60
C VAL A 15 1.60 23.12 -4.09
N PHE A 16 1.68 24.39 -3.71
CA PHE A 16 2.86 25.21 -3.98
C PHE A 16 3.78 25.14 -2.76
N ASN A 17 5.08 24.93 -2.99
CA ASN A 17 6.08 25.07 -1.93
C ASN A 17 6.42 26.56 -1.70
N GLU A 18 7.23 26.83 -0.68
CA GLU A 18 7.67 28.20 -0.34
C GLU A 18 8.45 28.86 -1.48
N SER A 19 9.11 28.07 -2.33
CA SER A 19 9.83 28.52 -3.53
C SER A 19 8.91 28.82 -4.73
N GLY A 20 7.60 28.60 -4.61
CA GLY A 20 6.62 28.81 -5.69
C GLY A 20 6.52 27.68 -6.71
N GLU A 21 7.19 26.56 -6.49
CA GLU A 21 7.12 25.38 -7.36
C GLU A 21 5.87 24.54 -7.07
N VAL A 22 5.30 23.95 -8.13
CA VAL A 22 4.14 23.06 -8.03
C VAL A 22 4.60 21.65 -7.67
N VAL A 23 4.14 21.16 -6.52
CA VAL A 23 4.41 19.79 -6.05
C VAL A 23 3.12 18.95 -6.14
N PRO A 24 3.11 17.85 -6.93
CA PRO A 24 1.98 16.94 -6.94
C PRO A 24 1.96 16.13 -5.64
N VAL A 25 0.80 16.05 -4.99
CA VAL A 25 0.63 15.34 -3.72
C VAL A 25 -0.56 14.40 -3.75
N THR A 26 -0.41 13.23 -3.13
CA THR A 26 -1.51 12.32 -2.81
C THR A 26 -1.98 12.60 -1.39
N VAL A 27 -3.29 12.80 -1.23
CA VAL A 27 -3.93 12.99 0.09
C VAL A 27 -4.33 11.63 0.65
N VAL A 28 -3.85 11.33 1.86
CA VAL A 28 -4.18 10.12 2.62
C VAL A 28 -4.87 10.51 3.92
N SER A 29 -6.06 9.98 4.17
CA SER A 29 -6.75 10.12 5.46
C SER A 29 -6.32 8.99 6.39
N VAL A 30 -5.95 9.33 7.62
CA VAL A 30 -5.41 8.42 8.64
C VAL A 30 -6.19 8.49 9.96
N GLU A 31 -7.46 8.89 9.90
CA GLU A 31 -8.32 9.07 11.07
C GLU A 31 -8.74 7.73 11.72
N GLY A 32 -8.72 7.66 13.05
CA GLY A 32 -9.27 6.53 13.81
C GLY A 32 -8.46 5.23 13.75
N ASN A 33 -7.14 5.34 13.68
CA ASN A 33 -6.23 4.20 13.83
C ASN A 33 -6.12 3.81 15.30
N VAL A 34 -6.43 2.56 15.64
CA VAL A 34 -6.39 2.06 17.02
C VAL A 34 -5.50 0.83 17.10
N VAL A 35 -4.70 0.73 18.17
CA VAL A 35 -3.90 -0.46 18.49
C VAL A 35 -4.83 -1.56 19.02
N LEU A 36 -4.97 -2.66 18.27
CA LEU A 36 -5.83 -3.79 18.64
C LEU A 36 -5.11 -4.86 19.44
N GLN A 37 -3.85 -5.13 19.10
CA GLN A 37 -3.05 -6.17 19.74
C GLN A 37 -1.58 -5.81 19.65
N LEU A 38 -0.86 -6.12 20.72
CA LEU A 38 0.59 -6.10 20.80
C LEU A 38 1.09 -7.54 20.73
N LYS A 39 2.03 -7.81 19.83
CA LYS A 39 2.64 -9.13 19.65
C LYS A 39 4.06 -9.11 20.20
N THR A 40 4.34 -10.01 21.13
CA THR A 40 5.62 -10.09 21.85
C THR A 40 6.40 -11.34 21.45
N MET A 41 7.72 -11.31 21.63
CA MET A 41 8.60 -12.45 21.33
C MET A 41 8.21 -13.73 22.08
N GLU A 42 7.76 -13.61 23.34
CA GLU A 42 7.45 -14.75 24.20
C GLU A 42 6.19 -15.51 23.76
N VAL A 43 5.18 -14.80 23.25
CA VAL A 43 3.86 -15.37 22.92
C VAL A 43 3.75 -15.67 21.42
N ASP A 44 4.18 -14.74 20.57
CA ASP A 44 3.97 -14.80 19.12
C ASP A 44 5.25 -15.17 18.34
N GLY A 45 6.43 -15.15 18.98
CA GLY A 45 7.71 -15.43 18.33
C GLY A 45 8.26 -14.29 17.47
N TYR A 46 7.63 -13.12 17.49
CA TYR A 46 8.08 -11.90 16.84
C TYR A 46 7.44 -10.65 17.47
N GLU A 47 8.04 -9.49 17.23
CA GLU A 47 7.50 -8.21 17.69
C GLU A 47 6.73 -7.49 16.58
N ALA A 48 5.48 -7.12 16.88
CA ALA A 48 4.66 -6.29 16.01
C ALA A 48 3.52 -5.62 16.77
N VAL A 49 3.09 -4.47 16.23
CA VAL A 49 1.88 -3.77 16.65
C VAL A 49 0.80 -4.00 15.59
N GLN A 50 -0.36 -4.50 16.01
CA GLN A 50 -1.51 -4.66 15.13
C GLN A 50 -2.40 -3.41 15.21
N LEU A 51 -2.51 -2.70 14.10
CA LEU A 51 -3.39 -1.54 13.96
C LEU A 51 -4.68 -1.92 13.25
N GLY A 52 -5.77 -1.28 13.68
CA GLY A 52 -7.07 -1.34 13.04
C GLY A 52 -7.54 0.04 12.58
N PHE A 53 -8.07 0.10 11.36
CA PHE A 53 -8.56 1.32 10.71
C PHE A 53 -9.94 1.11 10.06
N GLY A 54 -10.79 2.14 10.19
CA GLY A 54 -12.11 2.27 9.56
C GLY A 54 -13.19 1.40 10.21
N ASP A 55 -14.22 2.01 10.80
CA ASP A 55 -15.23 1.28 11.56
C ASP A 55 -16.18 0.43 10.69
N ILE A 56 -16.53 -0.75 11.21
CA ILE A 56 -17.59 -1.60 10.69
C ILE A 56 -18.88 -1.26 11.43
N LYS A 57 -19.98 -1.00 10.70
CA LYS A 57 -21.31 -0.83 11.29
C LYS A 57 -21.75 -2.10 12.01
N GLU A 58 -22.38 -1.97 13.19
CA GLU A 58 -22.78 -3.09 14.06
C GLU A 58 -23.43 -4.27 13.35
N GLY A 59 -24.37 -4.02 12.44
CA GLY A 59 -25.08 -5.06 11.68
C GLY A 59 -24.22 -5.84 10.68
N ARG A 60 -22.97 -5.45 10.43
CA ARG A 60 -22.02 -6.14 9.54
C ARG A 60 -20.85 -6.78 10.29
N GLN A 61 -20.83 -6.66 11.61
CA GLN A 61 -19.74 -7.18 12.44
C GLN A 61 -19.96 -8.66 12.72
N ASN A 62 -18.94 -9.50 12.51
CA ASN A 62 -19.00 -10.90 12.90
C ASN A 62 -18.62 -11.08 14.39
N LYS A 63 -19.04 -12.19 15.00
CA LYS A 63 -18.79 -12.46 16.43
C LYS A 63 -17.29 -12.53 16.79
N PRO A 64 -16.41 -13.17 15.99
CA PRO A 64 -14.97 -13.18 16.29
C PRO A 64 -14.31 -11.79 16.26
N GLN A 65 -14.67 -10.93 15.30
CA GLN A 65 -14.14 -9.56 15.22
C GLN A 65 -14.57 -8.72 16.42
N LYS A 66 -15.80 -8.90 16.90
CA LYS A 66 -16.27 -8.25 18.14
C LYS A 66 -15.44 -8.68 19.34
N GLY A 67 -15.24 -9.98 19.52
CA GLY A 67 -14.44 -10.51 20.62
C GLY A 67 -12.98 -10.04 20.57
N HIS A 68 -12.40 -9.94 19.37
CA HIS A 68 -11.04 -9.42 19.19
C HIS A 68 -10.94 -7.94 19.54
N ALA A 69 -11.83 -7.10 18.99
CA ALA A 69 -11.80 -5.66 19.24
C ALA A 69 -12.16 -5.28 20.67
N ALA A 70 -13.00 -6.08 21.34
CA ALA A 70 -13.38 -5.88 22.74
C ALA A 70 -12.18 -5.97 23.72
N LYS A 71 -11.14 -6.75 23.40
CA LYS A 71 -9.91 -6.80 24.20
C LYS A 71 -9.18 -5.44 24.24
N ALA A 72 -9.37 -4.63 23.21
CA ALA A 72 -8.80 -3.30 23.09
C ALA A 72 -9.82 -2.18 23.36
N SER A 73 -10.98 -2.53 23.94
CA SER A 73 -12.11 -1.60 24.12
C SER A 73 -12.49 -0.83 22.85
N ALA A 74 -12.27 -1.44 21.69
CA ALA A 74 -12.39 -0.80 20.39
C ALA A 74 -13.57 -1.37 19.60
N THR A 75 -14.05 -0.58 18.64
CA THR A 75 -14.99 -1.04 17.61
C THR A 75 -14.28 -1.94 16.60
N PRO A 76 -14.94 -2.99 16.08
CA PRO A 76 -14.41 -3.78 14.98
C PRO A 76 -14.03 -2.93 13.76
N LYS A 77 -12.77 -3.07 13.33
CA LYS A 77 -12.18 -2.31 12.23
C LYS A 77 -12.18 -3.10 10.91
N ARG A 78 -12.32 -2.40 9.78
CA ARG A 78 -12.37 -2.94 8.41
C ARG A 78 -11.01 -3.39 7.92
N PHE A 79 -9.99 -2.60 8.24
CA PHE A 79 -8.64 -2.80 7.75
C PHE A 79 -7.71 -3.01 8.94
N ILE A 80 -7.18 -4.22 9.07
CA ILE A 80 -6.29 -4.60 10.16
C ILE A 80 -4.97 -5.04 9.55
N LYS A 81 -3.86 -4.46 10.03
CA LYS A 81 -2.51 -4.78 9.57
C LYS A 81 -1.52 -4.73 10.73
N GLU A 82 -0.48 -5.54 10.59
CA GLU A 82 0.63 -5.57 11.54
C GLU A 82 1.78 -4.70 11.02
N ILE A 83 2.39 -3.96 11.94
CA ILE A 83 3.61 -3.18 11.70
C ILE A 83 4.67 -3.75 12.62
N ARG A 84 5.77 -4.22 12.03
CA ARG A 84 6.92 -4.72 12.79
C ARG A 84 7.67 -3.53 13.39
N THR A 85 7.56 -3.39 14.70
CA THR A 85 8.23 -2.37 15.51
C THR A 85 8.32 -2.88 16.95
N SER A 86 9.17 -2.24 17.75
CA SER A 86 9.23 -2.43 19.20
C SER A 86 7.86 -2.18 19.82
N VAL A 87 7.46 -3.07 20.72
CA VAL A 87 6.15 -3.02 21.40
C VAL A 87 6.11 -2.02 22.55
N THR A 88 7.28 -1.67 23.10
CA THR A 88 7.45 -0.88 24.33
C THR A 88 6.79 0.50 24.32
N ASP A 89 6.57 1.05 23.13
CA ASP A 89 6.10 2.43 22.96
C ASP A 89 4.57 2.52 22.75
N PHE A 90 3.87 1.38 22.76
CA PHE A 90 2.45 1.31 22.42
C PHE A 90 1.63 0.58 23.47
N GLU A 91 0.42 1.08 23.70
CA GLU A 91 -0.56 0.47 24.57
C GLU A 91 -1.76 -0.06 23.77
N ILE A 92 -2.38 -1.14 24.25
CA ILE A 92 -3.60 -1.67 23.64
C ILE A 92 -4.74 -0.65 23.81
N GLY A 93 -5.46 -0.36 22.74
CA GLY A 93 -6.55 0.63 22.72
C GLY A 93 -6.08 2.07 22.45
N GLN A 94 -4.77 2.31 22.39
CA GLN A 94 -4.22 3.62 22.05
C GLN A 94 -4.62 4.03 20.63
N GLU A 95 -5.01 5.29 20.47
CA GLU A 95 -5.26 5.90 19.16
C GLU A 95 -3.96 6.49 18.60
N ILE A 96 -3.67 6.18 17.33
CA ILE A 96 -2.51 6.72 16.60
C ILE A 96 -3.01 7.78 15.62
N LYS A 97 -2.49 9.01 15.74
CA LYS A 97 -2.87 10.15 14.90
C LYS A 97 -1.80 10.46 13.85
N ALA A 98 -2.11 11.44 13.01
CA ALA A 98 -1.23 11.90 11.93
C ALA A 98 0.06 12.56 12.45
N ASP A 99 0.08 12.98 13.71
CA ASP A 99 1.22 13.58 14.44
C ASP A 99 2.43 12.64 14.59
N THR A 100 2.24 11.35 14.35
CA THR A 100 3.34 10.37 14.31
C THR A 100 4.40 10.69 13.26
N PHE A 101 4.02 11.42 12.20
CA PHE A 101 4.90 11.84 11.12
C PHE A 101 5.10 13.36 11.12
N ALA A 102 6.27 13.79 10.65
CA ALA A 102 6.57 15.19 10.43
C ALA A 102 6.62 15.54 8.93
N ALA A 103 6.43 16.83 8.60
CA ALA A 103 6.72 17.32 7.27
C ALA A 103 8.23 17.21 6.97
N GLY A 104 8.59 16.85 5.74
CA GLY A 104 9.94 16.52 5.30
C GLY A 104 10.38 15.09 5.58
N GLU A 105 9.64 14.31 6.39
CA GLU A 105 9.99 12.92 6.67
C GLU A 105 9.79 12.02 5.44
N MET A 106 10.70 11.08 5.25
CA MET A 106 10.66 10.10 4.16
C MET A 106 9.89 8.85 4.58
N VAL A 107 8.92 8.45 3.75
CA VAL A 107 8.03 7.31 3.99
C VAL A 107 7.96 6.34 2.83
N ASP A 108 7.71 5.08 3.16
CA ASP A 108 7.37 4.01 2.23
C ASP A 108 5.85 3.77 2.31
N VAL A 109 5.17 3.80 1.16
CA VAL A 109 3.72 3.56 1.11
C VAL A 109 3.41 2.27 0.38
N THR A 110 2.77 1.36 1.10
CA THR A 110 2.28 0.07 0.58
C THR A 110 0.79 0.14 0.29
N GLY A 111 0.37 -0.37 -0.86
CA GLY A 111 -1.04 -0.48 -1.22
C GLY A 111 -1.27 -1.52 -2.30
N THR A 112 -2.53 -1.83 -2.58
CA THR A 112 -2.89 -2.73 -3.68
C THR A 112 -2.97 -1.94 -4.98
N SER A 113 -2.16 -2.32 -5.97
CA SER A 113 -2.14 -1.69 -7.30
C SER A 113 -3.50 -1.76 -8.01
N LYS A 114 -3.78 -0.78 -8.88
CA LYS A 114 -5.02 -0.78 -9.68
C LYS A 114 -5.06 -2.02 -10.59
N GLY A 115 -6.13 -2.80 -10.51
CA GLY A 115 -6.35 -3.94 -11.41
C GLY A 115 -6.52 -3.49 -12.86
N LYS A 116 -5.88 -4.20 -13.79
CA LYS A 116 -5.99 -3.97 -15.25
C LYS A 116 -6.61 -5.15 -16.02
N GLY A 117 -7.03 -6.20 -15.32
CA GLY A 117 -7.60 -7.42 -15.91
C GLY A 117 -6.53 -8.31 -16.55
N PHE A 118 -6.93 -9.18 -17.48
CA PHE A 118 -6.01 -9.97 -18.28
C PHE A 118 -5.32 -9.06 -19.31
N ALA A 119 -4.00 -8.95 -19.23
CA ALA A 119 -3.18 -8.10 -20.08
C ALA A 119 -2.30 -8.94 -21.02
N GLY A 120 -2.22 -8.51 -22.28
CA GLY A 120 -1.28 -9.07 -23.26
C GLY A 120 0.19 -8.77 -22.89
N ALA A 121 1.12 -9.50 -23.50
CA ALA A 121 2.55 -9.44 -23.17
C ALA A 121 3.16 -8.03 -23.34
N ILE A 122 2.71 -7.29 -24.36
CA ILE A 122 3.14 -5.90 -24.60
C ILE A 122 2.74 -4.99 -23.44
N LYS A 123 1.47 -5.03 -23.01
CA LYS A 123 0.97 -4.16 -21.93
C LYS A 123 1.52 -4.56 -20.56
N ARG A 124 1.70 -5.86 -20.33
CA ARG A 124 2.12 -6.41 -19.04
C ARG A 124 3.64 -6.29 -18.82
N HIS A 125 4.43 -6.49 -19.87
CA HIS A 125 5.89 -6.66 -19.79
C HIS A 125 6.67 -5.75 -20.74
N ASN A 126 6.02 -4.78 -21.39
CA ASN A 126 6.63 -3.84 -22.34
C ASN A 126 7.43 -4.50 -23.48
N GLN A 127 7.03 -5.70 -23.91
CA GLN A 127 7.62 -6.36 -25.08
C GLN A 127 7.30 -5.58 -26.36
N SER A 128 8.16 -5.72 -27.37
CA SER A 128 7.92 -5.12 -28.70
C SER A 128 6.74 -5.80 -29.42
N ARG A 129 6.11 -5.04 -30.31
CA ARG A 129 5.13 -5.56 -31.27
C ARG A 129 5.83 -6.10 -32.53
N GLY A 130 5.17 -7.00 -33.24
CA GLY A 130 5.61 -7.42 -34.58
C GLY A 130 5.32 -6.37 -35.65
N PRO A 131 5.86 -6.55 -36.88
CA PRO A 131 5.65 -5.63 -38.00
C PRO A 131 4.17 -5.55 -38.39
N MET A 132 3.72 -4.36 -38.78
CA MET A 132 2.34 -4.09 -39.19
C MET A 132 2.11 -4.16 -40.70
N ALA A 133 3.18 -4.15 -41.49
CA ALA A 133 3.15 -4.18 -42.95
C ALA A 133 3.73 -5.50 -43.51
N HIS A 134 3.88 -5.58 -44.84
CA HIS A 134 4.46 -6.72 -45.56
C HIS A 134 3.76 -8.07 -45.29
N GLY A 135 2.42 -8.06 -45.22
CA GLY A 135 1.62 -9.30 -45.12
C GLY A 135 1.71 -10.03 -43.77
N SER A 136 2.31 -9.42 -42.74
CA SER A 136 2.38 -10.02 -41.41
C SER A 136 0.98 -10.21 -40.81
N ARG A 137 0.71 -11.39 -40.25
CA ARG A 137 -0.47 -11.66 -39.39
C ARG A 137 -0.12 -11.62 -37.90
N TYR A 138 1.14 -11.32 -37.57
CA TYR A 138 1.71 -11.48 -36.25
C TYR A 138 2.10 -10.10 -35.67
N HIS A 139 1.14 -9.42 -35.06
CA HIS A 139 1.34 -8.05 -34.60
C HIS A 139 1.54 -7.94 -33.08
N ARG A 140 0.71 -8.63 -32.29
CA ARG A 140 0.62 -8.43 -30.83
C ARG A 140 0.73 -9.73 -30.00
N ARG A 141 1.19 -10.80 -30.63
CA ARG A 141 1.31 -12.13 -30.02
C ARG A 141 2.67 -12.29 -29.32
N PRO A 142 2.77 -13.15 -28.29
CA PRO A 142 4.03 -13.41 -27.57
C PRO A 142 4.94 -14.28 -28.45
N GLY A 143 6.14 -13.76 -28.76
CA GLY A 143 7.12 -14.36 -29.68
C GLY A 143 7.63 -15.76 -29.30
N SER A 144 8.83 -16.13 -29.74
CA SER A 144 9.37 -17.49 -29.48
C SER A 144 9.35 -17.87 -28.00
N MET A 145 8.93 -19.12 -27.73
CA MET A 145 8.76 -19.68 -26.40
C MET A 145 10.05 -20.27 -25.81
N GLY A 146 11.07 -20.51 -26.64
CA GLY A 146 12.36 -21.05 -26.21
C GLY A 146 13.09 -21.80 -27.34
N PRO A 147 14.32 -22.25 -27.08
CA PRO A 147 15.05 -23.13 -27.99
C PRO A 147 14.48 -24.56 -27.98
N VAL A 148 14.80 -25.35 -29.01
CA VAL A 148 14.31 -26.74 -29.17
C VAL A 148 14.97 -27.71 -28.21
N ALA A 149 16.31 -27.66 -28.08
CA ALA A 149 17.11 -28.60 -27.28
C ALA A 149 16.58 -28.95 -25.87
N PRO A 150 16.07 -28.01 -25.04
CA PRO A 150 15.55 -28.33 -23.71
C PRO A 150 14.20 -29.05 -23.71
N ASN A 151 13.50 -29.16 -24.85
CA ASN A 151 12.18 -29.77 -25.01
C ASN A 151 11.12 -29.28 -24.00
N ARG A 152 11.28 -28.06 -23.47
CA ARG A 152 10.37 -27.43 -22.51
C ARG A 152 10.49 -25.92 -22.52
N VAL A 153 9.46 -25.24 -22.03
CA VAL A 153 9.51 -23.80 -21.75
C VAL A 153 10.04 -23.56 -20.34
N PHE A 154 11.02 -22.67 -20.20
CA PHE A 154 11.57 -22.29 -18.90
C PHE A 154 10.58 -21.47 -18.07
N LYS A 155 10.58 -21.69 -16.75
CA LYS A 155 9.85 -20.86 -15.80
C LYS A 155 10.39 -19.42 -15.84
N GLY A 156 9.53 -18.45 -15.55
CA GLY A 156 9.90 -17.02 -15.57
C GLY A 156 9.82 -16.36 -16.94
N LYS A 157 9.48 -17.09 -18.01
CA LYS A 157 9.17 -16.47 -19.30
C LYS A 157 7.96 -15.53 -19.16
N LEU A 158 8.18 -14.27 -19.53
CA LEU A 158 7.19 -13.21 -19.42
C LEU A 158 6.10 -13.37 -20.49
N LEU A 159 4.91 -13.80 -20.06
CA LEU A 159 3.75 -14.09 -20.91
C LEU A 159 2.52 -13.28 -20.50
N PRO A 160 1.48 -13.22 -21.36
CA PRO A 160 0.19 -12.62 -21.01
C PRO A 160 -0.40 -13.18 -19.72
N GLY A 161 -1.19 -12.38 -19.02
CA GLY A 161 -1.80 -12.80 -17.76
C GLY A 161 -2.50 -11.67 -17.03
N ARG A 162 -3.10 -11.97 -15.88
CA ARG A 162 -3.70 -10.95 -15.02
C ARG A 162 -2.62 -9.93 -14.59
N MET A 163 -2.94 -8.65 -14.67
CA MET A 163 -2.07 -7.54 -14.32
C MET A 163 -2.74 -6.63 -13.28
N GLY A 164 -1.98 -6.23 -12.26
CA GLY A 164 -2.44 -5.38 -11.17
C GLY A 164 -3.32 -6.13 -10.16
N GLY A 165 -3.72 -5.43 -9.11
CA GLY A 165 -4.32 -6.07 -7.93
C GLY A 165 -3.28 -6.74 -7.01
N GLU A 166 -2.01 -6.50 -7.27
CA GLU A 166 -0.88 -6.97 -6.46
C GLU A 166 -0.50 -5.91 -5.42
N GLN A 167 0.02 -6.35 -4.28
CA GLN A 167 0.55 -5.46 -3.25
C GLN A 167 1.88 -4.86 -3.72
N VAL A 168 1.97 -3.54 -3.74
CA VAL A 168 3.15 -2.79 -4.18
C VAL A 168 3.53 -1.79 -3.10
N THR A 169 4.82 -1.62 -2.88
CA THR A 169 5.37 -0.56 -2.04
C THR A 169 6.13 0.42 -2.92
N VAL A 170 5.79 1.69 -2.81
CA VAL A 170 6.60 2.78 -3.38
C VAL A 170 7.43 3.37 -2.24
N GLN A 171 8.74 3.44 -2.45
CA GLN A 171 9.69 3.84 -1.42
C GLN A 171 10.06 5.32 -1.53
N ASN A 172 10.60 5.87 -0.45
CA ASN A 172 11.25 7.19 -0.42
C ASN A 172 10.34 8.33 -0.91
N LEU A 173 9.10 8.35 -0.44
CA LEU A 173 8.16 9.43 -0.69
C LEU A 173 8.23 10.45 0.45
N GLU A 174 8.29 11.72 0.11
CA GLU A 174 8.38 12.82 1.09
C GLU A 174 6.98 13.21 1.59
N ILE A 175 6.82 13.46 2.89
CA ILE A 175 5.62 14.08 3.44
C ILE A 175 5.74 15.60 3.29
N VAL A 176 4.90 16.21 2.47
CA VAL A 176 4.92 17.66 2.21
C VAL A 176 4.23 18.42 3.35
N LYS A 177 3.13 17.87 3.86
CA LYS A 177 2.36 18.50 4.94
C LYS A 177 1.59 17.46 5.73
N VAL A 178 1.46 17.71 7.03
CA VAL A 178 0.61 16.96 7.96
C VAL A 178 -0.48 17.91 8.46
N ASP A 179 -1.73 17.48 8.36
CA ASP A 179 -2.89 18.19 8.90
C ASP A 179 -3.50 17.31 9.99
N VAL A 180 -3.17 17.63 11.25
CA VAL A 180 -3.55 16.84 12.42
C VAL A 180 -5.04 17.00 12.73
N GLU A 181 -5.60 18.20 12.55
CA GLU A 181 -7.02 18.48 12.82
C GLU A 181 -7.94 17.65 11.93
N ARG A 182 -7.57 17.51 10.65
CA ARG A 182 -8.34 16.72 9.67
C ARG A 182 -7.86 15.27 9.54
N GLY A 183 -6.79 14.90 10.24
CA GLY A 183 -6.17 13.58 10.13
C GLY A 183 -5.71 13.25 8.71
N LEU A 184 -5.06 14.20 8.02
CA LEU A 184 -4.59 14.04 6.64
C LEU A 184 -3.06 14.09 6.55
N LEU A 185 -2.53 13.23 5.68
CA LEU A 185 -1.14 13.26 5.23
C LEU A 185 -1.09 13.63 3.75
N LEU A 186 -0.27 14.62 3.40
CA LEU A 186 0.01 15.00 2.02
C LEU A 186 1.37 14.43 1.64
N VAL A 187 1.36 13.36 0.85
CA VAL A 187 2.56 12.66 0.40
C VAL A 187 2.91 13.08 -1.01
N LYS A 188 4.16 13.47 -1.25
CA LYS A 188 4.68 13.86 -2.57
C LYS A 188 4.55 12.71 -3.57
N GLY A 189 4.05 13.01 -4.76
CA GLY A 189 3.93 12.06 -5.86
C GLY A 189 2.74 11.11 -5.76
N ALA A 190 2.86 9.96 -6.41
CA ALA A 190 1.78 9.01 -6.62
C ALA A 190 1.94 7.74 -5.75
N ILE A 191 0.91 7.45 -4.96
CA ILE A 191 0.84 6.24 -4.13
C ILE A 191 0.12 5.09 -4.87
N PRO A 192 0.49 3.81 -4.66
CA PRO A 192 -0.23 2.67 -5.22
C PRO A 192 -1.71 2.65 -4.83
N GLY A 193 -2.55 2.26 -5.78
CA GLY A 193 -3.97 2.01 -5.55
C GLY A 193 -4.94 3.05 -6.10
N ALA A 194 -6.22 2.67 -6.03
CA ALA A 194 -7.34 3.46 -6.52
C ALA A 194 -7.79 4.53 -5.52
N ARG A 195 -8.72 5.39 -5.93
CA ARG A 195 -9.39 6.28 -4.98
C ARG A 195 -10.16 5.43 -3.95
N LYS A 196 -10.11 5.81 -2.68
CA LYS A 196 -10.69 5.08 -1.54
C LYS A 196 -10.05 3.71 -1.26
N SER A 197 -8.86 3.41 -1.81
CA SER A 197 -8.13 2.20 -1.43
C SER A 197 -7.40 2.38 -0.10
N GLN A 198 -7.32 1.29 0.66
CA GLN A 198 -6.52 1.23 1.89
C GLN A 198 -5.03 1.19 1.56
N VAL A 199 -4.25 1.94 2.33
CA VAL A 199 -2.79 2.06 2.22
C VAL A 199 -2.16 1.96 3.60
N VAL A 200 -0.92 1.50 3.64
CA VAL A 200 -0.09 1.44 4.83
C VAL A 200 1.08 2.37 4.59
N VAL A 201 1.22 3.40 5.43
CA VAL A 201 2.35 4.33 5.40
C VAL A 201 3.31 3.91 6.51
N LYS A 202 4.59 3.76 6.19
CA LYS A 202 5.65 3.43 7.15
C LYS A 202 6.82 4.37 6.98
N THR A 203 7.61 4.58 8.03
CA THR A 203 8.91 5.23 7.90
C THR A 203 9.75 4.53 6.83
N ALA A 204 10.47 5.30 6.00
CA ALA A 204 11.26 4.74 4.91
C ALA A 204 12.35 3.80 5.44
N VAL A 205 12.52 2.64 4.78
CA VAL A 205 13.58 1.69 5.15
C VAL A 205 14.96 2.16 4.66
N LYS A 206 14.99 2.97 3.60
CA LYS A 206 16.20 3.41 2.89
C LYS A 206 16.34 4.93 2.80
N GLY A 207 15.41 5.68 3.41
CA GLY A 207 15.45 7.13 3.44
C GLY A 207 16.37 7.58 4.57
N ASN A 208 17.35 8.41 4.23
CA ASN A 208 18.09 9.22 5.21
C ASN A 208 17.29 10.48 5.51
#